data_AF-A0A438DT40-F1
#
_entry.id   AF-A0A438DT40-F1
#
_cell.length_a   1.000
_cell.length_b   1.000
_cell.length_c   1.000
_cell.angle_alpha   90.00
_cell.angle_beta   90.00
_cell.angle_gamma   90.00
#
_symmetry.space_group_name_H-M   'P 1'
#
loop_
_entity.id
_entity.type
_entity.pdbx_description
1 polymer ?
#
loop_
_entity_poly.entity_id
_entity_poly.type
_entity_poly.pdbx_seq_one_letter_code
_entity_poly.pdbx_strand_id
1 'polypeptide(L)'
;MNFHAKNLVELLLRNNNIKQLWRGNKLHKKLKVIDLSYSVHLIKIPDFSSVPNLEILTLEGCVNLELLPRGIYKLKHLQTLSCNGCSKLERFPKSKAIWKAKGA
;
A
#
# COMPACT_ATOMS: atom_id res chain seq x y z
N MET A 1 4.93 18.67 -7.62
CA MET A 1 6.00 17.82 -8.21
C MET A 1 5.35 16.76 -9.09
N ASN A 2 5.77 16.64 -10.34
CA ASN A 2 5.29 15.60 -11.27
C ASN A 2 6.34 14.49 -11.30
N PHE A 3 6.19 13.50 -10.42
CA PHE A 3 7.14 12.40 -10.29
C PHE A 3 6.93 11.41 -11.46
N HIS A 4 7.94 11.28 -12.34
CA HIS A 4 7.89 10.42 -13.53
C HIS A 4 8.64 9.11 -13.29
N ALA A 5 8.04 8.22 -12.50
CA ALA A 5 8.61 6.94 -12.07
C ALA A 5 8.39 5.78 -13.07
N LYS A 6 8.66 5.98 -14.36
CA LYS A 6 8.43 4.92 -15.38
C LYS A 6 9.28 3.66 -15.16
N ASN A 7 10.44 3.81 -14.51
CA ASN A 7 11.37 2.70 -14.24
C ASN A 7 11.52 2.36 -12.76
N LEU A 8 10.71 2.96 -11.89
CA LEU A 8 10.84 2.76 -10.47
C LEU A 8 10.40 1.34 -10.09
N VAL A 9 11.26 0.64 -9.38
CA VAL A 9 11.01 -0.72 -8.86
C VAL A 9 10.57 -0.66 -7.41
N GLU A 10 11.16 0.25 -6.64
CA GLU A 10 10.89 0.39 -5.21
C GLU A 10 10.57 1.85 -4.89
N LEU A 11 9.53 2.05 -4.08
CA LEU A 11 9.15 3.35 -3.56
C LEU A 11 9.21 3.30 -2.04
N LEU A 12 10.28 3.86 -1.48
CA LEU A 12 10.53 3.90 -0.04
C LEU A 12 10.25 5.31 0.49
N LEU A 13 9.18 5.45 1.27
CA LEU A 13 8.66 6.70 1.79
C LEU A 13 8.29 6.57 3.28
N ARG A 14 9.18 5.95 4.06
CA ARG A 14 9.01 5.79 5.51
C ARG A 14 8.93 7.14 6.21
N ASN A 15 8.14 7.22 7.28
CA ASN A 15 8.02 8.40 8.15
C ASN A 15 7.75 9.71 7.37
N ASN A 16 6.89 9.64 6.36
CA ASN A 16 6.59 10.78 5.49
C ASN A 16 5.20 11.36 5.74
N ASN A 17 5.04 12.64 5.39
CA ASN A 17 3.78 13.38 5.46
C ASN A 17 2.99 13.30 4.14
N ILE A 18 3.14 12.21 3.40
CA ILE A 18 2.56 12.07 2.07
C ILE A 18 1.05 11.90 2.17
N LYS A 19 0.33 12.84 1.54
CA LYS A 19 -1.13 12.80 1.42
C LYS A 19 -1.61 12.02 0.19
N GLN A 20 -0.76 11.86 -0.84
CA GLN A 20 -1.08 11.19 -2.09
C GLN A 20 0.20 10.69 -2.79
N LEU A 21 0.21 9.42 -3.23
CA LEU A 21 1.40 8.79 -3.84
C LEU A 21 1.55 9.09 -5.34
N TRP A 22 0.47 9.09 -6.11
CA TRP A 22 0.47 9.40 -7.54
C TRP A 22 -0.84 10.10 -7.94
N ARG A 23 -0.77 10.90 -9.02
CA ARG A 23 -1.92 11.55 -9.66
C ARG A 23 -2.10 11.02 -11.09
N GLY A 24 -3.34 10.65 -11.43
CA GLY A 24 -3.74 10.23 -12.78
C GLY A 24 -3.53 8.75 -13.09
N ASN A 25 -3.82 8.35 -14.34
CA ASN A 25 -3.92 6.95 -14.79
C ASN A 25 -2.58 6.37 -15.28
N LYS A 26 -1.43 6.85 -14.76
CA LYS A 26 -0.13 6.32 -15.20
C LYS A 26 0.09 4.94 -14.56
N LEU A 27 0.23 3.93 -15.40
CA LEU A 27 0.62 2.58 -14.98
C LEU A 27 2.11 2.54 -14.60
N HIS A 28 2.38 2.12 -13.38
CA HIS A 28 3.70 1.91 -12.79
C HIS A 28 4.07 0.41 -12.83
N LYS A 29 4.11 -0.17 -14.03
CA LYS A 29 4.27 -1.63 -14.23
C LYS A 29 5.57 -2.22 -13.66
N LYS A 30 6.60 -1.41 -13.44
CA LYS A 30 7.87 -1.87 -12.87
C LYS A 30 7.90 -1.85 -11.35
N LEU A 31 6.95 -1.16 -10.72
CA LEU A 31 6.93 -1.00 -9.28
C LEU A 31 6.50 -2.30 -8.61
N LYS A 32 7.36 -2.81 -7.74
CA LYS A 32 7.22 -4.07 -7.01
C LYS A 32 7.15 -3.87 -5.50
N VAL A 33 7.80 -2.82 -4.98
CA VAL A 33 7.88 -2.55 -3.55
C VAL A 33 7.35 -1.17 -3.24
N ILE A 34 6.44 -1.09 -2.27
CA ILE A 34 6.00 0.17 -1.67
C ILE A 34 6.17 0.05 -0.16
N ASP A 35 6.91 1.00 0.40
CA ASP A 35 7.14 1.11 1.83
C ASP A 35 6.71 2.49 2.34
N LEU A 36 5.65 2.51 3.14
CA LEU A 36 5.10 3.72 3.77
C LEU A 36 5.19 3.64 5.29
N SER A 37 6.02 2.74 5.84
CA SER A 37 6.04 2.49 7.27
C SER A 37 6.24 3.77 8.08
N TYR A 38 5.56 3.87 9.21
CA TYR A 38 5.56 5.00 10.15
C TYR A 38 5.04 6.31 9.54
N SER A 39 4.28 6.26 8.44
CA SER A 39 3.56 7.44 7.92
C SER A 39 2.35 7.73 8.80
N VAL A 40 2.56 8.29 9.98
CA VAL A 40 1.53 8.44 11.03
C VAL A 40 0.35 9.32 10.60
N HIS A 41 0.50 10.16 9.59
CA HIS A 41 -0.58 10.99 9.04
C HIS A 41 -1.33 10.35 7.87
N LEU A 42 -0.98 9.11 7.49
CA LEU A 42 -1.64 8.39 6.41
C LEU A 42 -2.99 7.83 6.88
N ILE A 43 -4.07 8.42 6.39
CA ILE A 43 -5.45 8.02 6.77
C ILE A 43 -6.02 7.02 5.75
N LYS A 44 -5.72 7.21 4.47
CA LYS A 44 -6.21 6.41 3.34
C LYS A 44 -5.11 6.29 2.28
N ILE A 45 -5.14 5.20 1.53
CA ILE A 45 -4.23 4.95 0.41
C ILE A 45 -5.01 4.89 -0.91
N PRO A 46 -4.40 5.30 -2.04
CA PRO A 46 -5.03 5.19 -3.36
C PRO A 46 -5.25 3.72 -3.74
N ASP A 47 -6.16 3.48 -4.69
CA ASP A 47 -6.31 2.17 -5.31
C ASP A 47 -5.01 1.72 -6.01
N PHE A 48 -4.83 0.41 -6.11
CA PHE A 48 -3.64 -0.24 -6.64
C PHE A 48 -3.75 -0.61 -8.13
N SER A 49 -4.79 -0.17 -8.84
CA SER A 49 -4.95 -0.43 -10.29
C SER A 49 -3.79 0.06 -11.16
N SER A 50 -3.04 1.08 -10.70
CA SER A 50 -1.86 1.59 -11.39
C SER A 50 -0.57 0.79 -11.12
N VAL A 51 -0.56 -0.11 -10.13
CA VAL A 51 0.61 -0.90 -9.71
C VAL A 51 0.30 -2.40 -9.74
N PRO A 52 -0.05 -2.97 -10.92
CA PRO A 52 -0.56 -4.34 -11.02
C PRO A 52 0.46 -5.41 -10.61
N ASN A 53 1.75 -5.08 -10.62
CA ASN A 53 2.86 -5.99 -10.34
C ASN A 53 3.44 -5.81 -8.93
N LEU A 54 2.69 -5.19 -8.02
CA LEU A 54 3.14 -4.99 -6.64
C LEU A 54 3.33 -6.34 -5.94
N GLU A 55 4.51 -6.55 -5.36
CA GLU A 55 4.92 -7.76 -4.66
C GLU A 55 4.98 -7.54 -3.14
N ILE A 56 5.38 -6.35 -2.70
CA ILE A 56 5.54 -6.00 -1.28
C ILE A 56 4.86 -4.66 -0.99
N LEU A 57 4.00 -4.65 0.02
CA LEU A 57 3.41 -3.45 0.61
C LEU A 57 3.63 -3.46 2.12
N THR A 58 4.36 -2.47 2.65
CA THR A 58 4.47 -2.27 4.10
C THR A 58 3.85 -0.93 4.51
N LEU A 59 2.98 -1.02 5.50
CA LEU A 59 2.22 0.05 6.11
C LEU A 59 2.44 0.06 7.64
N GLU A 60 3.49 -0.62 8.12
CA GLU A 60 3.76 -0.76 9.55
C GLU A 60 3.74 0.59 10.27
N GLY A 61 3.14 0.67 11.44
CA GLY A 61 3.11 1.89 12.24
C GLY A 61 2.31 3.05 11.63
N CYS A 62 1.51 2.82 10.58
CA CYS A 62 0.54 3.80 10.09
C CYS A 62 -0.67 3.88 11.03
N VAL A 63 -0.48 4.45 12.21
CA VAL A 63 -1.46 4.45 13.31
C VAL A 63 -2.81 5.08 12.97
N ASN A 64 -2.85 6.03 12.03
CA ASN A 64 -4.08 6.68 11.60
C ASN A 64 -4.72 6.08 10.35
N LEU A 65 -4.16 4.99 9.80
CA LEU A 65 -4.71 4.34 8.61
C LEU A 65 -6.03 3.65 8.98
N GLU A 66 -7.12 4.08 8.35
CA GLU A 66 -8.46 3.60 8.68
C GLU A 66 -8.88 2.40 7.83
N LEU A 67 -8.50 2.37 6.55
CA LEU A 67 -8.98 1.38 5.59
C LEU A 67 -7.99 1.08 4.45
N LEU A 68 -7.99 -0.18 4.02
CA LEU A 68 -7.37 -0.58 2.76
C LEU A 68 -8.39 -0.49 1.60
N PRO A 69 -7.98 -0.06 0.39
CA PRO A 69 -8.86 -0.03 -0.77
C PRO A 69 -9.23 -1.46 -1.17
N ARG A 70 -10.46 -1.67 -1.64
CA ARG A 70 -10.95 -2.99 -2.11
C ARG A 70 -10.07 -3.59 -3.22
N GLY A 71 -9.35 -2.75 -3.96
CA GLY A 71 -8.38 -3.18 -4.98
C GLY A 71 -7.23 -4.02 -4.45
N ILE A 72 -7.00 -4.08 -3.13
CA ILE A 72 -5.97 -4.94 -2.53
C ILE A 72 -6.13 -6.42 -2.94
N TYR A 73 -7.36 -6.93 -3.12
CA TYR A 73 -7.60 -8.31 -3.57
C TYR A 73 -7.28 -8.56 -5.05
N LYS A 74 -7.11 -7.50 -5.83
CA LYS A 74 -6.78 -7.59 -7.26
C LYS A 74 -5.28 -7.69 -7.49
N LEU A 75 -4.46 -7.48 -6.46
CA LEU A 75 -3.01 -7.60 -6.54
C LEU A 75 -2.59 -9.08 -6.57
N LYS A 76 -2.55 -9.65 -7.78
CA LYS A 76 -2.22 -11.06 -8.02
C LYS A 76 -0.78 -11.42 -7.64
N HIS A 77 0.11 -10.44 -7.61
CA HIS A 77 1.54 -10.64 -7.34
C HIS A 77 1.93 -10.29 -5.90
N LEU A 78 0.99 -9.83 -5.06
CA LEU A 78 1.30 -9.42 -3.69
C LEU A 78 1.68 -10.64 -2.86
N GLN A 79 2.93 -10.67 -2.41
CA GLN A 79 3.49 -11.71 -1.57
C GLN A 79 3.50 -11.28 -0.10
N THR A 80 3.74 -9.99 0.16
CA THR A 80 3.86 -9.45 1.51
C THR A 80 2.97 -8.23 1.70
N LEU A 81 2.17 -8.26 2.76
CA LEU A 81 1.43 -7.13 3.29
C LEU A 81 1.67 -7.01 4.79
N SER A 82 2.35 -5.96 5.23
CA SER A 82 2.53 -5.64 6.65
C SER A 82 1.66 -4.45 7.04
N CYS A 83 0.81 -4.64 8.04
CA CYS A 83 -0.01 -3.59 8.67
C CYS A 83 0.20 -3.56 10.19
N ASN A 84 1.34 -4.09 10.66
CA ASN A 84 1.63 -4.17 12.09
C ASN A 84 1.62 -2.76 12.70
N GLY A 85 1.00 -2.59 13.88
CA GLY A 85 0.92 -1.27 14.52
C GLY A 85 -0.04 -0.25 13.85
N CYS A 86 -0.87 -0.66 12.88
CA CYS A 86 -1.95 0.18 12.35
C CYS A 86 -3.18 0.14 13.28
N SER A 87 -3.18 0.96 14.33
CA SER A 87 -4.20 0.90 15.40
C SER A 87 -5.62 1.24 14.98
N LYS A 88 -5.81 2.11 13.97
CA LYS A 88 -7.14 2.50 13.46
C LYS A 88 -7.65 1.68 12.27
N LEU A 89 -6.91 0.66 11.84
CA LEU A 89 -7.29 -0.10 10.64
C LEU A 89 -8.50 -1.00 10.94
N GLU A 90 -9.70 -0.47 10.67
CA GLU A 90 -10.96 -1.15 10.93
C GLU A 90 -11.26 -2.17 9.81
N ARG A 91 -10.83 -3.41 10.06
CA ARG A 91 -11.10 -4.62 9.25
C ARG A 91 -10.42 -4.62 7.88
N PHE A 92 -9.74 -5.72 7.59
CA PHE A 92 -9.49 -6.10 6.20
C PHE A 92 -10.82 -6.13 5.46
N PRO A 93 -10.90 -5.61 4.22
CA PRO A 93 -12.13 -5.74 3.48
C PRO A 93 -12.53 -7.24 3.39
N LYS A 94 -13.83 -7.53 3.52
CA LYS A 94 -14.25 -8.93 3.60
C LYS A 94 -14.00 -9.58 2.23
N SER A 95 -13.01 -10.46 2.13
CA SER A 95 -12.73 -11.28 0.96
C SER A 95 -12.80 -12.75 1.34
N LYS A 96 -13.44 -13.57 0.49
CA LYS A 96 -13.49 -15.04 0.62
C LYS A 96 -12.15 -15.72 0.32
N ALA A 97 -11.11 -14.97 -0.04
CA ALA A 97 -9.77 -15.52 -0.25
C ALA A 97 -9.07 -15.69 1.11
N ILE A 98 -8.71 -16.92 1.43
CA ILE A 98 -7.95 -17.31 2.63
C ILE A 98 -6.56 -16.68 2.52
N TRP A 99 -6.35 -15.56 3.21
CA TRP A 99 -5.02 -15.05 3.51
C TRP A 99 -4.63 -15.58 4.90
N LYS A 100 -3.46 -16.19 5.02
CA LYS A 100 -2.88 -16.46 6.33
C LYS A 100 -2.28 -15.15 6.83
N ALA A 101 -2.97 -14.49 7.75
CA ALA A 101 -2.33 -13.50 8.61
C ALA A 101 -1.14 -14.18 9.28
N LYS A 102 0.09 -13.73 9.02
CA LYS A 102 1.20 -13.95 9.96
C LYS A 102 1.38 -12.65 10.72
N GLY A 103 1.05 -12.67 12.02
CA GLY A 103 1.23 -11.53 12.92
C GLY A 103 -0.04 -11.21 13.70
N ALA A 104 -0.25 -11.92 14.80
CA ALA A 104 -0.83 -11.36 16.02
C ALA A 104 0.35 -11.01 16.95
#